data_AF-A0A239M0K5-F1
#
_entry.id   AF-A0A239M0K5-F1
#
_cell.length_a   1.000
_cell.length_b   1.000
_cell.length_c   1.000
_cell.angle_alpha   90.00
_cell.angle_beta   90.00
_cell.angle_gamma   90.00
#
_symmetry.space_group_name_H-M   'P 1'
#
loop_
_entity.id
_entity.type
_entity.pdbx_description
1 polymer ?
#
loop_
_entity_poly.entity_id
_entity_poly.type
_entity_poly.pdbx_seq_one_letter_code
_entity_poly.pdbx_strand_id
1 'polypeptide(L)'
;MEYDDRLIQDAVLALLAAYSSDKGNAWKGFDFEIMNRLHEQGFISDPVNRNKSIWLTAEGLERGRQLADQLFGLRTQAGQMPDSNT
;
A
#
# COMPACT_ATOMS: atom_id res chain seq x y z
N MET A 1 -0.79 -1.12 -23.79
CA MET A 1 -1.88 -1.10 -22.81
C MET A 1 -1.59 0.06 -21.89
N GLU A 2 -2.55 0.94 -21.64
CA GLU A 2 -2.38 2.09 -20.75
C GLU A 2 -2.87 1.71 -19.35
N TYR A 3 -2.10 2.05 -18.32
CA TYR A 3 -2.44 1.82 -16.92
C TYR A 3 -2.59 3.16 -16.19
N ASP A 4 -3.43 3.23 -15.16
CA ASP A 4 -3.51 4.42 -14.31
C ASP A 4 -2.37 4.38 -13.28
N ASP A 5 -1.36 5.21 -13.50
CA ASP A 5 -0.19 5.36 -12.63
C ASP A 5 -0.55 5.62 -11.16
N ARG A 6 -1.68 6.28 -10.89
CA ARG A 6 -2.10 6.58 -9.51
C ARG A 6 -2.58 5.32 -8.81
N LEU A 7 -3.33 4.48 -9.51
CA LEU A 7 -3.77 3.18 -8.98
C LEU A 7 -2.58 2.26 -8.73
N ILE A 8 -1.56 2.31 -9.59
CA ILE A 8 -0.31 1.56 -9.37
C ILE A 8 0.42 2.09 -8.14
N GLN A 9 0.56 3.41 -7.99
CA GLN A 9 1.20 4.02 -6.82
C GLN A 9 0.46 3.66 -5.51
N ASP A 10 -0.87 3.74 -5.50
CA ASP A 10 -1.70 3.35 -4.36
C ASP A 10 -1.51 1.87 -4.00
N ALA A 11 -1.49 0.99 -5.01
CA ALA A 11 -1.24 -0.44 -4.79
C ALA A 11 0.17 -0.71 -4.22
N VAL A 12 1.19 0.01 -4.69
CA VAL A 12 2.55 -0.11 -4.16
C VAL A 12 2.63 0.39 -2.72
N LEU A 13 2.01 1.54 -2.40
CA LEU A 13 1.95 2.03 -1.02
C LEU A 13 1.23 1.03 -0.09
N ALA A 14 0.14 0.43 -0.57
CA ALA A 14 -0.57 -0.62 0.16
C ALA A 14 0.31 -1.84 0.45
N LEU A 15 1.04 -2.33 -0.57
CA LEU A 15 1.97 -3.46 -0.41
C LEU A 15 3.11 -3.13 0.57
N LEU A 16 3.69 -1.93 0.46
CA LEU A 16 4.74 -1.48 1.38
C LEU A 16 4.23 -1.47 2.82
N ALA A 17 3.04 -0.95 3.08
CA ALA A 17 2.45 -0.91 4.42
C ALA A 17 2.09 -2.30 4.94
N ALA A 18 1.48 -3.16 4.12
CA ALA A 18 1.04 -4.50 4.49
C ALA A 18 2.21 -5.42 4.91
N TYR A 19 3.38 -5.25 4.29
CA TYR A 19 4.59 -6.01 4.60
C TYR A 19 5.64 -5.21 5.38
N SER A 20 5.25 -4.05 5.93
CA SER A 20 6.11 -3.29 6.84
C SER A 20 6.14 -3.91 8.24
N SER A 21 7.20 -3.63 8.99
CA SER A 21 7.19 -3.87 10.44
C SER A 21 6.18 -2.95 11.15
N ASP A 22 5.86 -3.22 12.41
CA ASP A 22 4.97 -2.36 13.21
C ASP A 22 5.43 -0.89 13.28
N LYS A 23 6.73 -0.65 13.08
CA LYS A 23 7.35 0.67 13.07
C LYS A 23 7.44 1.29 11.68
N GLY A 24 6.93 0.63 10.63
CA GLY A 24 6.91 1.13 9.26
C GLY A 24 8.19 0.87 8.45
N ASN A 25 9.06 -0.07 8.83
CA ASN A 25 10.20 -0.44 7.98
C ASN A 25 9.75 -1.46 6.92
N ALA A 26 10.02 -1.20 5.65
CA ALA A 26 9.68 -2.10 4.55
C ALA A 26 10.87 -2.27 3.59
N TRP A 27 10.96 -3.41 2.92
CA TRP A 27 11.94 -3.64 1.86
C TRP A 27 11.63 -2.76 0.65
N LYS A 28 12.64 -2.06 0.13
CA LYS A 28 12.50 -1.36 -1.14
C LYS A 28 12.79 -2.34 -2.28
N GLY A 29 11.85 -2.49 -3.21
CA GLY A 29 11.97 -3.44 -4.31
C GLY A 29 11.02 -3.20 -5.48
N PHE A 30 10.30 -2.08 -5.46
CA PHE A 30 9.44 -1.64 -6.56
C PHE A 30 10.20 -0.70 -7.50
N ASP A 31 9.58 -0.41 -8.64
CA ASP A 31 10.11 0.52 -9.62
C ASP A 31 10.52 1.87 -8.99
N PHE A 32 11.65 2.39 -9.46
CA PHE A 32 12.27 3.57 -8.87
C PHE A 32 11.40 4.82 -8.99
N GLU A 33 10.69 5.00 -10.11
CA GLU A 33 9.87 6.18 -10.34
C GLU A 33 8.68 6.21 -9.38
N ILE A 34 8.03 5.06 -9.17
CA ILE A 34 6.93 4.94 -8.20
C ILE A 34 7.42 5.25 -6.79
N MET A 35 8.57 4.68 -6.39
CA MET A 35 9.15 4.95 -5.07
C MET A 35 9.50 6.44 -4.90
N ASN A 36 10.02 7.10 -5.94
CA ASN A 36 10.31 8.52 -5.90
C ASN A 36 9.04 9.37 -5.75
N ARG A 37 7.98 9.06 -6.51
CA ARG A 37 6.68 9.75 -6.38
C ARG A 37 6.07 9.59 -4.98
N LEU A 38 6.17 8.41 -4.37
CA LEU A 38 5.72 8.18 -2.99
C LEU A 38 6.55 8.98 -1.97
N HIS A 39 7.84 9.18 -2.23
CA HIS A 39 8.70 10.04 -1.41
C HIS A 39 8.32 11.52 -1.55
N GLU A 40 8.09 11.99 -2.78
CA GLU A 40 7.65 13.36 -3.06
C GLU A 40 6.30 13.68 -2.41
N GLN A 41 5.41 12.68 -2.30
CA GLN A 41 4.15 12.78 -1.57
C GLN A 41 4.32 12.70 -0.05
N GLY A 42 5.52 12.48 0.47
CA GLY A 42 5.80 12.42 1.90
C GLY A 42 5.38 11.11 2.58
N PHE A 43 5.05 10.06 1.82
CA PHE A 43 4.62 8.78 2.38
C PHE A 43 5.77 7.88 2.80
N ILE A 44 6.94 8.03 2.19
CA ILE A 44 8.13 7.25 2.54
C ILE A 44 9.37 8.14 2.65
N SER A 45 10.36 7.65 3.39
CA SER A 45 11.72 8.19 3.39
C SER A 45 12.37 8.08 2.00
N ASP A 46 13.34 8.93 1.72
CA ASP A 46 14.09 8.94 0.46
C ASP A 46 14.58 7.52 0.07
N PRO A 47 14.10 6.96 -1.06
CA PRO A 47 14.48 5.63 -1.52
C PRO A 47 15.88 5.60 -2.14
N VAL A 48 16.47 6.74 -2.50
CA VAL A 48 17.75 6.90 -3.22
C VAL A 48 18.94 6.80 -2.25
N ASN A 49 19.07 5.64 -1.62
CA ASN A 49 20.16 5.36 -0.69
C ASN A 49 20.73 3.94 -0.86
N ARG A 50 21.79 3.60 -0.13
CA ARG A 50 22.41 2.26 -0.17
C ARG A 50 21.69 1.21 0.69
N ASN A 51 20.69 1.60 1.47
CA ASN A 51 19.97 0.70 2.38
C ASN A 51 18.99 -0.17 1.60
N LYS A 52 18.77 -1.40 2.06
CA LYS A 52 17.82 -2.34 1.45
C LYS A 52 16.36 -2.06 1.83
N SER A 53 16.15 -1.22 2.84
CA SER A 53 14.83 -0.86 3.34
C SER A 53 14.61 0.64 3.32
N ILE A 54 13.33 1.01 3.32
CA ILE A 54 12.82 2.36 3.52
C ILE A 54 11.96 2.38 4.78
N TRP A 55 11.63 3.58 5.24
CA TRP A 55 10.66 3.80 6.29
C TRP A 55 9.44 4.49 5.71
N LEU A 56 8.25 3.98 6.00
CA LEU A 56 7.02 4.73 5.82
C LEU A 56 6.97 5.85 6.87
N THR A 57 6.49 7.03 6.46
CA THR A 57 6.14 8.08 7.42
C THR A 57 4.87 7.70 8.17
N ALA A 58 4.52 8.45 9.21
CA ALA A 58 3.26 8.21 9.93
C ALA A 58 2.05 8.30 8.99
N GLU A 59 2.05 9.29 8.09
CA GLU A 59 1.01 9.47 7.07
C GLU A 59 1.02 8.34 6.04
N GLY A 60 2.18 7.96 5.53
CA GLY A 60 2.29 6.87 4.55
C GLY A 60 1.88 5.52 5.13
N LEU A 61 2.19 5.24 6.39
CA LEU A 61 1.77 4.02 7.07
C LEU A 61 0.25 3.97 7.26
N GLU A 62 -0.35 5.07 7.72
CA GLU A 62 -1.81 5.17 7.89
C GLU A 62 -2.52 5.01 6.55
N ARG A 63 -2.13 5.81 5.55
CA ARG A 63 -2.72 5.76 4.21
C ARG A 63 -2.52 4.40 3.55
N GLY A 64 -1.31 3.84 3.65
CA GLY A 64 -1.00 2.53 3.09
C GLY A 64 -1.80 1.40 3.73
N ARG A 65 -2.04 1.43 5.05
CA ARG A 65 -2.91 0.45 5.72
C ARG A 65 -4.36 0.55 5.26
N GLN A 66 -4.91 1.76 5.14
CA GLN A 66 -6.25 1.98 4.61
C GLN A 66 -6.40 1.42 3.19
N LEU A 67 -5.40 1.67 2.33
CA LEU A 67 -5.38 1.13 0.97
C LEU A 67 -5.24 -0.40 0.97
N ALA A 68 -4.42 -0.96 1.85
CA ALA A 68 -4.25 -2.42 1.98
C ALA A 68 -5.55 -3.10 2.42
N ASP A 69 -6.27 -2.53 3.39
CA ASP A 69 -7.57 -3.03 3.82
C ASP A 69 -8.60 -2.97 2.67
N GLN A 70 -8.61 -1.87 1.90
CA GLN A 70 -9.52 -1.71 0.77
C GLN A 70 -9.23 -2.69 -0.39
N LEU A 71 -7.94 -2.89 -0.70
CA LEU A 71 -7.51 -3.67 -1.88
C LEU A 71 -7.38 -5.17 -1.59
N PHE A 72 -6.91 -5.53 -0.40
CA PHE A 72 -6.50 -6.88 -0.04
C PHE A 72 -7.22 -7.44 1.19
N GLY A 73 -8.06 -6.64 1.84
CA GLY A 73 -8.89 -7.10 2.96
C GLY A 73 -9.76 -8.29 2.54
N LEU A 74 -9.73 -9.35 3.34
CA LEU A 74 -10.63 -10.47 3.15
C LEU A 74 -12.06 -9.98 3.31
N ARG A 75 -12.85 -10.01 2.23
CA ARG A 75 -14.29 -9.93 2.36
C ARG A 75 -14.74 -11.23 3.01
N THR A 76 -14.90 -11.22 4.33
CA THR A 76 -15.72 -12.24 4.98
C THR A 76 -17.12 -12.05 4.41
N GLN A 77 -17.51 -12.93 3.51
CA GLN A 77 -18.88 -13.10 3.06
C GLN A 77 -19.70 -13.70 4.22
N ALA A 78 -19.91 -12.88 5.26
CA ALA A 78 -20.96 -13.03 6.25
C ALA A 78 -22.10 -12.11 5.82
N GLY A 79 -22.84 -12.55 4.81
CA GLY A 79 -23.90 -11.76 4.21
C GLY A 79 -24.50 -12.35 2.94
N GLN A 80 -24.48 -13.68 2.77
CA GLN A 80 -25.50 -14.30 1.94
C GLN A 80 -26.79 -14.26 2.76
N MET A 81 -27.65 -13.30 2.44
CA MET A 81 -29.01 -13.20 3.00
C MET A 81 -29.77 -14.52 2.76
N PRO A 82 -30.70 -14.90 3.64
CA PRO A 82 -31.59 -16.01 3.37
C PRO A 82 -32.57 -15.56 2.30
N ASP A 83 -32.57 -16.22 1.15
CA ASP A 83 -33.68 -16.16 0.20
C ASP A 83 -34.89 -16.84 0.84
N SER A 84 -35.58 -16.10 1.70
CA SER A 84 -36.97 -16.34 2.04
C SER A 84 -37.82 -15.60 1.00
N ASN A 85 -38.17 -16.24 -0.11
CA ASN A 85 -39.50 -16.02 -0.69
C ASN A 85 -39.96 -17.17 -1.61
N THR A 86 -41.05 -17.80 -1.16
CA THR A 86 -42.02 -18.68 -1.86
C THR A 86 -41.58 -20.08 -2.28
#